data_AF-A0A2G8LEN4-F1
#
_entry.id   AF-A0A2G8LEN4-F1
#
_cell.length_a   1.000
_cell.length_b   1.000
_cell.length_c   1.000
_cell.angle_alpha   90.00
_cell.angle_beta   90.00
_cell.angle_gamma   90.00
#
_symmetry.space_group_name_H-M   'P 1'
#
loop_
_entity.id
_entity.type
_entity.pdbx_description
1 polymer ?
#
loop_
_entity_poly.entity_id
_entity_poly.type
_entity_poly.pdbx_seq_one_letter_code
_entity_poly.pdbx_strand_id
1 'polypeptide(L)'
;MKGAVFLILLTSLALGENAGIKTRITQNALDFFTDAKQILPMLPEMPEFADSTEIAVLGKIDYKVYDIKITSLKHSPKTFLTVKPGVGLYWHGGEIRVAVEAKWIYDTHS
;
A
#
# COMPACT_ATOMS: atom_id res chain seq x y z
N MET A 1 6.55 4.81 -22.43
CA MET A 1 5.79 4.00 -21.46
C MET A 1 6.43 2.62 -21.37
N LYS A 2 7.15 2.34 -20.29
CA LYS A 2 7.84 1.07 -19.98
C LYS A 2 7.65 0.89 -18.47
N GLY A 3 7.20 -0.21 -17.88
CA GLY A 3 6.60 -1.47 -18.28
C GLY A 3 6.27 -2.11 -16.93
N ALA A 4 5.00 -2.44 -16.67
CA ALA A 4 4.59 -2.91 -15.35
C ALA A 4 5.07 -4.34 -15.14
N VAL A 5 5.91 -4.56 -14.13
CA VAL A 5 6.26 -5.91 -13.67
C VAL A 5 5.26 -6.30 -12.59
N PHE A 6 4.16 -6.92 -13.02
CA PHE A 6 3.23 -7.61 -12.15
C PHE A 6 3.75 -9.03 -11.92
N LEU A 7 4.29 -9.32 -10.73
CA LEU A 7 4.58 -10.69 -10.33
C LEU A 7 3.29 -11.34 -9.82
N ILE A 8 2.43 -11.76 -10.75
CA ILE A 8 1.30 -12.62 -10.45
C ILE A 8 1.83 -14.06 -10.46
N LEU A 9 2.04 -14.63 -9.27
CA LEU A 9 2.21 -16.07 -9.11
C LEU A 9 0.84 -16.74 -9.29
N LEU A 10 0.42 -16.86 -10.55
CA LEU A 10 -0.64 -17.77 -10.97
C LEU A 10 -0.11 -19.19 -10.78
N THR A 11 -0.29 -19.75 -9.58
CA THR A 11 -0.37 -21.19 -9.48
C THR A 11 -1.68 -21.61 -10.11
N SER A 12 -1.63 -21.84 -11.42
CA SER A 12 -2.59 -22.74 -12.05
C SER A 12 -2.58 -24.01 -11.22
N LEU A 13 -3.70 -24.29 -10.55
CA LEU A 13 -4.01 -25.63 -10.09
C LEU A 13 -4.18 -26.49 -11.35
N ALA A 14 -3.06 -26.90 -11.94
CA ALA A 14 -3.02 -27.95 -12.93
C ALA A 14 -3.41 -29.25 -12.21
N LEU A 15 -4.71 -29.50 -12.14
CA LEU A 15 -5.27 -30.75 -11.63
C LEU A 15 -5.08 -31.92 -12.63
N GLY A 16 -4.37 -31.70 -13.76
CA GLY A 16 -4.33 -32.65 -14.87
C GLY A 16 -2.97 -32.98 -15.49
N GLU A 17 -1.87 -32.29 -15.16
CA GLU A 17 -0.55 -32.60 -15.74
C GLU A 17 0.50 -32.85 -14.65
N ASN A 18 1.26 -33.94 -14.80
CA ASN A 18 2.36 -34.30 -13.92
C ASN A 18 3.51 -33.29 -14.07
N ALA A 19 3.41 -32.17 -13.36
CA ALA A 19 4.49 -31.20 -13.27
C ALA A 19 5.77 -31.90 -12.76
N GLY A 20 6.86 -31.80 -13.52
CA GLY A 20 8.16 -32.38 -13.18
C GLY A 20 8.77 -31.80 -11.90
N ILE A 21 8.32 -30.61 -11.48
CA ILE A 21 8.63 -29.99 -10.19
C ILE A 21 7.34 -29.38 -9.64
N LYS A 22 7.08 -29.61 -8.35
CA LYS A 22 5.95 -29.02 -7.61
C LYS A 22 6.49 -28.25 -6.42
N THR A 23 6.10 -26.98 -6.31
CA THR A 23 6.44 -26.13 -5.16
C THR A 23 5.19 -25.92 -4.30
N ARG A 24 5.34 -26.06 -2.98
CA ARG A 24 4.28 -25.78 -2.01
C ARG A 24 4.69 -24.63 -1.13
N ILE A 25 3.93 -23.53 -1.20
CA ILE A 25 4.04 -22.43 -0.25
C ILE A 25 3.16 -22.78 0.96
N THR A 26 3.75 -22.80 2.15
CA THR A 26 3.04 -23.10 3.40
C THR A 26 2.45 -21.84 4.01
N GLN A 27 1.52 -21.99 4.96
CA GLN A 27 0.96 -20.85 5.70
C GLN A 27 2.06 -20.03 6.39
N ASN A 28 3.05 -20.69 7.01
CA ASN A 28 4.18 -20.00 7.64
C ASN A 28 4.98 -19.13 6.64
N ALA A 29 5.09 -19.56 5.38
CA ALA A 29 5.74 -18.77 4.35
C ALA A 29 4.86 -17.58 3.91
N LEU A 30 3.54 -17.73 3.91
CA LEU A 30 2.60 -16.63 3.67
C LEU A 30 2.66 -15.58 4.78
N ASP A 31 2.79 -16.00 6.04
CA ASP A 31 2.90 -15.08 7.17
C ASP A 31 4.15 -14.19 7.06
N PHE A 32 5.25 -14.70 6.50
CA PHE A 32 6.45 -13.90 6.20
C PHE A 32 6.17 -12.76 5.20
N PHE A 33 5.30 -12.98 4.21
CA PHE A 33 4.93 -11.94 3.23
C PHE A 33 3.99 -10.88 3.79
N THR A 34 3.50 -11.03 5.01
CA THR A 34 2.63 -10.02 5.63
C THR A 34 3.40 -8.89 6.32
N ASP A 35 4.73 -8.97 6.46
CA ASP A 35 5.54 -7.92 7.10
C ASP A 35 5.42 -6.57 6.38
N ALA A 36 5.05 -5.53 7.12
CA ALA A 36 4.77 -4.18 6.63
C ALA A 36 5.99 -3.56 5.96
N LYS A 37 7.19 -3.98 6.38
CA LYS A 37 8.46 -3.52 5.81
C LYS A 37 8.63 -3.90 4.35
N GLN A 38 8.02 -5.01 3.91
CA GLN A 38 8.09 -5.45 2.51
C GLN A 38 7.08 -4.69 1.63
N ILE A 39 6.01 -4.16 2.22
CA ILE A 39 4.91 -3.49 1.50
C ILE A 39 5.16 -1.98 1.36
N LEU A 40 5.88 -1.36 2.30
CA LEU A 40 6.21 0.07 2.27
C LEU A 40 6.78 0.57 0.92
N PRO A 41 7.77 -0.10 0.29
CA PRO A 41 8.30 0.34 -1.01
C PRO A 41 7.34 0.12 -2.19
N MET A 42 6.23 -0.61 -1.98
CA MET A 42 5.21 -0.83 -3.01
C MET A 42 4.06 0.19 -2.94
N LEU A 43 4.02 1.03 -1.91
CA LEU A 43 2.98 2.04 -1.78
C LEU A 43 3.17 3.13 -2.85
N PRO A 44 2.08 3.58 -3.50
CA PRO A 44 2.17 4.64 -4.49
C PRO A 44 2.63 5.95 -3.84
N GLU A 45 3.29 6.79 -4.64
CA GLU A 45 3.56 8.17 -4.24
C GLU A 45 2.24 8.89 -3.95
N MET A 46 2.21 9.64 -2.84
CA MET A 46 1.01 10.40 -2.47
C MET A 46 0.97 11.71 -3.29
N PRO A 47 -0.18 12.05 -3.89
CA PRO A 47 -0.28 13.24 -4.70
C PRO A 47 -0.17 14.51 -3.84
N GLU A 48 0.49 15.52 -4.38
CA GLU A 48 0.42 16.86 -3.82
C GLU A 48 -1.02 17.39 -3.91
N PHE A 49 -1.44 18.22 -2.96
CA PHE A 49 -2.74 18.87 -3.01
C PHE A 49 -2.61 20.35 -2.67
N ALA A 50 -3.41 21.16 -3.35
CA ALA A 50 -3.48 22.59 -3.14
C ALA A 50 -4.94 23.01 -3.20
N ASP A 51 -5.30 23.98 -2.36
CA ASP A 51 -6.67 24.50 -2.28
C ASP A 51 -6.66 25.93 -1.71
N SER A 52 -7.81 26.58 -1.76
CA SER A 52 -8.04 27.90 -1.20
C SER A 52 -9.10 27.82 -0.09
N THR A 53 -8.87 28.49 1.03
CA THR A 53 -9.85 28.59 2.12
C THR A 53 -9.91 30.01 2.67
N GLU A 54 -11.03 30.36 3.28
CA GLU A 54 -11.21 31.65 3.95
C GLU A 54 -11.16 31.45 5.46
N ILE A 55 -10.22 32.14 6.11
CA ILE A 55 -10.06 32.11 7.56
C ILE A 55 -10.40 33.49 8.10
N ALA A 56 -11.36 33.55 9.03
CA ALA A 56 -11.95 34.80 9.54
C ALA A 56 -10.94 35.88 9.99
N VAL A 57 -9.73 35.48 10.42
CA VAL A 57 -8.69 36.40 10.91
C VAL A 57 -7.62 36.71 9.85
N LEU A 58 -7.43 35.84 8.86
CA LEU A 58 -6.33 35.91 7.88
C LEU A 58 -6.80 36.19 6.45
N GLY A 59 -8.10 36.28 6.22
CA GLY A 59 -8.68 36.46 4.89
C GLY A 59 -8.58 35.18 4.05
N LYS A 60 -8.47 35.36 2.73
CA LYS A 60 -8.33 34.25 1.78
C LYS A 60 -6.89 33.73 1.79
N ILE A 61 -6.75 32.42 1.99
CA ILE A 61 -5.47 31.72 1.99
C ILE A 61 -5.46 30.70 0.87
N ASP A 62 -4.40 30.72 0.06
CA ASP A 62 -4.07 29.62 -0.85
C ASP A 62 -2.98 28.76 -0.18
N TYR A 63 -3.17 27.45 -0.11
CA TYR A 63 -2.20 26.54 0.52
C TYR A 63 -1.87 25.37 -0.39
N LYS A 64 -0.66 24.82 -0.20
CA LYS A 64 -0.18 23.62 -0.91
C LYS A 64 0.57 22.71 0.05
N VAL A 65 0.23 21.43 0.03
CA VAL A 65 0.95 20.35 0.70
C VAL A 65 1.68 19.51 -0.35
N TYR A 66 2.99 19.32 -0.14
CA TYR A 66 3.89 18.75 -1.13
C TYR A 66 4.99 17.91 -0.47
N ASP A 67 5.78 17.19 -1.29
CA ASP A 67 6.83 16.26 -0.80
C ASP A 67 6.29 15.25 0.22
N ILE A 68 5.11 14.69 -0.07
CA ILE A 68 4.38 13.78 0.82
C ILE A 68 5.02 12.39 0.75
N LYS A 69 5.57 11.92 1.88
CA LYS A 69 6.26 10.63 2.00
C LYS A 69 5.63 9.79 3.09
N ILE A 70 5.34 8.53 2.77
CA ILE A 70 4.95 7.54 3.76
C ILE A 70 6.24 7.04 4.44
N THR A 71 6.43 7.40 5.71
CA THR A 71 7.65 7.08 6.47
C THR A 71 7.53 5.79 7.27
N SER A 72 6.30 5.35 7.57
CA SER A 72 6.05 4.10 8.27
C SER A 72 4.70 3.51 7.91
N LEU A 73 4.68 2.19 7.73
CA LEU A 73 3.46 1.39 7.68
C LEU A 73 3.52 0.39 8.84
N LYS A 74 2.49 0.39 9.69
CA LYS A 74 2.30 -0.61 10.75
C LYS A 74 0.93 -1.21 10.59
N HIS A 75 0.81 -2.51 10.80
CA HIS A 75 -0.48 -3.19 10.85
C HIS A 75 -0.62 -3.93 12.17
N SER A 76 -1.86 -4.24 12.54
CA SER A 76 -2.15 -5.08 13.70
C SER A 76 -1.44 -6.43 13.58
N PRO A 77 -0.85 -6.99 14.66
CA PRO A 77 -0.23 -8.31 14.65
C PRO A 77 -1.17 -9.45 14.20
N LYS A 78 -2.48 -9.18 14.13
CA LYS A 78 -3.51 -10.09 13.63
C LYS A 78 -3.71 -9.99 12.12
N THR A 79 -2.72 -9.48 11.39
CA THR A 79 -2.75 -9.44 9.91
C THR A 79 -2.21 -10.75 9.37
N PHE A 80 -2.94 -11.41 8.48
CA PHE A 80 -2.54 -12.71 7.91
C PHE A 80 -3.10 -12.87 6.49
N LEU A 81 -2.44 -13.73 5.71
CA LEU A 81 -2.92 -14.14 4.39
C LEU A 81 -3.63 -15.49 4.52
N THR A 82 -4.79 -15.66 3.89
CA THR A 82 -5.42 -16.97 3.75
C THR A 82 -5.50 -17.38 2.29
N VAL A 83 -5.47 -18.69 2.05
CA VAL A 83 -5.78 -19.24 0.73
C VAL A 83 -7.28 -19.45 0.67
N LYS A 84 -7.94 -18.84 -0.32
CA LYS A 84 -9.31 -19.17 -0.70
C LYS A 84 -9.26 -20.12 -1.90
N PRO A 85 -9.58 -21.42 -1.71
CA PRO A 85 -9.50 -22.41 -2.78
C PRO A 85 -10.29 -21.97 -4.02
N GLY A 86 -9.66 -22.10 -5.19
CA GLY A 86 -10.25 -21.72 -6.48
C GLY A 86 -10.31 -20.21 -6.77
N VAL A 87 -9.82 -19.35 -5.87
CA VAL A 87 -9.82 -17.90 -6.07
C VAL A 87 -8.41 -17.30 -5.97
N GLY A 88 -7.66 -17.64 -4.92
CA GLY A 88 -6.31 -17.11 -4.70
C GLY A 88 -6.03 -16.78 -3.24
N LEU A 89 -5.23 -15.74 -3.00
CA LEU A 89 -4.87 -15.28 -1.66
C LEU A 89 -5.75 -14.11 -1.23
N TYR A 90 -6.20 -14.15 0.02
CA TYR A 90 -6.93 -13.07 0.67
C TYR A 90 -6.10 -12.51 1.79
N TRP A 91 -5.91 -11.19 1.76
CA TRP A 91 -5.27 -10.48 2.84
C TRP A 91 -6.31 -10.06 3.88
N HIS A 92 -6.13 -10.53 5.10
CA HIS A 92 -6.93 -10.15 6.25
C HIS A 92 -6.08 -9.25 7.11
N GLY A 93 -6.40 -7.95 7.14
CA GLY A 93 -5.77 -7.01 8.04
C GLY A 93 -6.81 -6.25 8.84
N GLY A 94 -6.43 -5.93 10.08
CA GLY A 94 -7.19 -5.04 10.96
C GLY A 94 -6.71 -3.60 10.81
N GLU A 95 -6.47 -2.93 11.94
CA GLU A 95 -5.91 -1.57 11.96
C GLU A 95 -4.61 -1.46 11.16
N ILE A 96 -4.61 -0.57 10.18
CA ILE A 96 -3.43 -0.10 9.47
C ILE A 96 -3.13 1.31 9.97
N ARG A 97 -1.89 1.54 10.38
CA ARG A 97 -1.38 2.86 10.77
C ARG A 97 -0.32 3.28 9.77
N VAL A 98 -0.56 4.42 9.15
CA VAL A 98 0.35 5.03 8.18
C VAL A 98 0.90 6.30 8.81
N ALA A 99 2.22 6.42 8.90
CA ALA A 99 2.88 7.67 9.24
C ALA A 99 3.29 8.38 7.95
N VAL A 100 2.92 9.65 7.85
CA VAL A 100 3.18 10.49 6.68
C VAL A 100 3.96 11.72 7.11
N GLU A 101 5.00 12.05 6.37
CA GLU A 101 5.72 13.31 6.45
C GLU A 101 5.42 14.13 5.20
N ALA A 102 5.17 15.42 5.35
CA ALA A 102 4.90 16.32 4.24
C ALA A 102 5.41 17.72 4.56
N LYS A 103 5.66 18.50 3.51
CA LYS A 103 5.91 19.94 3.60
C LYS A 103 4.64 20.69 3.22
N TRP A 104 4.48 21.90 3.73
CA TRP A 104 3.38 22.77 3.37
C TRP A 104 3.85 24.21 3.21
N ILE A 105 3.21 24.94 2.30
CA ILE A 105 3.37 26.37 2.07
C ILE A 105 1.98 27.01 1.95
N TYR A 106 1.88 28.29 2.28
CA TYR A 106 0.65 29.06 2.11
C TYR A 106 0.96 30.51 1.75
N ASP A 107 0.01 31.16 1.09
CA ASP A 107 0.02 32.57 0.73
C ASP A 107 -1.29 33.23 1.18
N THR A 108 -1.20 34.46 1.69
CA THR A 108 -2.32 35.23 2.21
C THR A 108 -2.61 36.39 1.28
N HIS A 109 -3.81 36.42 0.68
CA HIS A 109 -4.24 37.53 -0.15
C HIS A 109 -4.90 38.58 0.73
N SER A 110 -4.18 39.68 0.97
CA SER A 110 -4.65 40.86 1.73
C SER A 110 -5.60 41.72 0.91
#